data_AF-A0A2M9LZ78-F1
#
_entry.id   AF-A0A2M9LZ78-F1
#
_cell.length_a   1.000
_cell.length_b   1.000
_cell.length_c   1.000
_cell.angle_alpha   90.00
_cell.angle_beta   90.00
_cell.angle_gamma   90.00
#
_symmetry.space_group_name_H-M   'P 1'
#
loop_
_entity.id
_entity.type
_entity.pdbx_description
1 polymer ?
#
loop_
_entity_poly.entity_id
_entity_poly.type
_entity_poly.pdbx_seq_one_letter_code
_entity_poly.pdbx_strand_id
1 'polypeptide(L)'
;MGCFYRADNPGHLTTGSKTVWASVEIARCTPKPPDKCHLTVSIANPVYDIAHKDGGWTKCGKKTLTVGYKCADLISKRQFVTVGTLAMVYKGRTQSDAFSSAKVTLYCR
;
A
#
# COMPACT_ATOMS: atom_id res chain seq x y z
N MET A 1 -19.39 9.87 -1.90
CA MET A 1 -18.18 10.42 -2.55
C MET A 1 -17.01 9.61 -2.05
N GLY A 2 -16.09 9.21 -2.90
CA GLY A 2 -14.92 8.45 -2.45
C GLY A 2 -14.01 8.03 -3.60
N CYS A 3 -12.79 7.65 -3.25
CA CYS A 3 -11.86 7.04 -4.17
C CYS A 3 -11.96 5.51 -4.14
N PHE A 4 -11.69 4.90 -5.28
CA PHE A 4 -11.58 3.45 -5.46
C PHE A 4 -10.11 3.08 -5.51
N TYR A 5 -9.79 1.95 -4.89
CA TYR A 5 -8.42 1.53 -4.65
C TYR A 5 -8.15 0.16 -5.25
N ARG A 6 -6.88 -0.09 -5.57
CA ARG A 6 -6.36 -1.40 -5.90
C ARG A 6 -5.09 -1.62 -5.10
N ALA A 7 -5.13 -2.55 -4.15
CA ALA A 7 -3.94 -3.08 -3.51
C ALA A 7 -3.54 -4.37 -4.23
N ASP A 8 -2.26 -4.53 -4.56
CA ASP A 8 -1.76 -5.83 -4.98
C ASP A 8 -1.56 -6.77 -3.78
N ASN A 9 -1.46 -8.05 -4.09
CA ASN A 9 -1.01 -9.03 -3.12
C ASN A 9 0.53 -9.00 -3.10
N PRO A 10 1.19 -8.96 -1.93
CA PRO A 10 2.64 -9.06 -1.84
C PRO A 10 3.11 -10.36 -2.49
N GLY A 11 4.12 -10.32 -3.35
CA GLY A 11 4.56 -11.54 -4.05
C GLY A 11 5.58 -11.38 -5.15
N HIS A 12 5.86 -10.15 -5.61
CA HIS A 12 6.95 -9.93 -6.55
C HIS A 12 8.31 -9.99 -5.83
N LEU A 13 8.80 -11.20 -5.57
CA LEU A 13 10.22 -11.42 -5.34
C LEU A 13 10.91 -11.26 -6.70
N THR A 14 11.59 -10.13 -6.93
CA THR A 14 12.48 -10.05 -8.09
C THR A 14 13.63 -11.03 -7.87
N THR A 15 13.84 -11.92 -8.84
CA THR A 15 14.85 -12.98 -8.79
C THR A 15 16.20 -12.40 -8.36
N GLY A 16 16.75 -12.88 -7.24
CA GLY A 16 18.00 -12.38 -6.65
C GLY A 16 17.86 -11.31 -5.56
N SER A 17 16.65 -10.84 -5.24
CA SER A 17 16.42 -9.87 -4.17
C SER A 17 15.69 -10.47 -2.95
N LYS A 18 16.20 -10.18 -1.75
CA LYS A 18 15.57 -10.52 -0.46
C LYS A 18 14.39 -9.58 -0.13
N THR A 19 13.73 -9.01 -1.15
CA THR A 19 12.77 -7.91 -0.98
C THR A 19 11.41 -8.32 -1.51
N VAL A 20 10.40 -8.26 -0.65
CA VAL A 20 9.00 -8.44 -1.03
C VAL A 20 8.44 -7.08 -1.39
N TRP A 21 7.92 -6.94 -2.60
CA TRP A 21 7.28 -5.71 -3.06
C TRP A 21 5.76 -5.82 -2.98
N ALA A 22 5.15 -4.66 -2.72
CA ALA A 22 3.73 -4.44 -2.84
C ALA A 22 3.43 -3.01 -3.25
N SER A 23 2.26 -2.80 -3.81
CA SER A 23 1.79 -1.55 -4.36
C SER A 23 0.31 -1.32 -4.11
N VAL A 24 -0.02 -0.04 -4.04
CA VAL A 24 -1.39 0.45 -3.92
C VAL A 24 -1.61 1.57 -4.91
N GLU A 25 -2.69 1.49 -5.68
CA GLU A 25 -3.12 2.48 -6.66
C GLU A 25 -4.47 3.10 -6.30
N ILE A 26 -4.60 4.42 -6.48
CA ILE A 26 -5.88 5.11 -6.59
C ILE A 26 -6.39 4.95 -8.02
N ALA A 27 -7.36 4.06 -8.23
CA ALA A 27 -7.85 3.72 -9.57
C ALA A 27 -8.75 4.83 -10.16
N ARG A 28 -9.65 5.40 -9.35
CA ARG A 28 -10.54 6.52 -9.73
C ARG A 28 -11.18 7.14 -8.49
N CYS A 29 -11.64 8.39 -8.56
CA CYS A 29 -12.45 9.01 -7.52
C CYS A 29 -13.77 9.52 -8.10
N THR A 30 -14.87 9.30 -7.37
CA THR A 30 -16.21 9.67 -7.83
C THR A 30 -17.00 10.40 -6.74
N PRO A 31 -17.61 11.55 -7.07
CA PRO A 31 -17.43 12.34 -8.30
C PRO A 31 -16.01 12.95 -8.38
N LYS A 32 -15.55 13.31 -9.59
CA LYS A 32 -14.24 13.93 -9.84
C LYS A 32 -14.19 15.39 -9.31
N PRO A 33 -13.06 15.86 -8.75
CA PRO A 33 -12.13 15.18 -7.84
C PRO A 33 -12.00 15.93 -6.46
N PRO A 34 -11.50 15.26 -5.41
CA PRO A 34 -11.11 15.93 -4.16
C PRO A 34 -9.98 16.96 -4.38
N ASP A 35 -9.85 17.92 -3.46
CA ASP A 35 -8.85 19.01 -3.55
C ASP A 35 -7.42 18.45 -3.45
N LYS A 36 -7.20 17.56 -2.48
CA LYS A 36 -5.91 16.89 -2.24
C LYS A 36 -6.14 15.47 -1.73
N CYS A 37 -5.22 14.58 -2.06
CA CYS A 37 -5.17 13.23 -1.50
C CYS A 37 -3.76 12.90 -1.01
N HIS A 38 -3.73 11.99 -0.05
CA HIS A 38 -2.53 11.52 0.62
C HIS A 38 -2.66 10.02 0.79
N LEU A 39 -2.00 9.29 -0.11
CA LEU A 39 -1.93 7.84 -0.07
C LEU A 39 -0.70 7.45 0.76
N THR A 40 -0.88 6.49 1.65
CA THR A 40 0.17 5.77 2.35
C THR A 40 0.02 4.28 2.09
N VAL A 41 1.15 3.58 1.98
CA VAL A 41 1.17 2.13 1.79
C VAL A 41 2.15 1.51 2.78
N SER A 42 1.75 0.39 3.35
CA SER A 42 2.56 -0.41 4.25
C SER A 42 2.51 -1.86 3.82
N ILE A 43 3.64 -2.56 3.87
CA ILE A 43 3.68 -4.02 3.89
C ILE A 43 3.83 -4.42 5.34
N ALA A 44 2.82 -5.11 5.86
CA ALA A 44 2.85 -5.64 7.21
C ALA A 44 3.14 -7.13 7.18
N ASN A 45 4.10 -7.55 8.02
CA ASN A 45 4.21 -8.91 8.52
C ASN A 45 3.61 -8.90 9.94
N PRO A 46 2.62 -9.74 10.27
CA PRO A 46 1.92 -9.69 11.55
C PRO A 46 2.81 -9.93 12.78
N VAL A 47 4.09 -10.30 12.58
CA VAL A 47 4.96 -10.76 13.67
C VAL A 47 5.96 -9.69 14.14
N TYR A 48 6.66 -8.89 13.31
CA TYR A 48 7.62 -7.89 13.85
C TYR A 48 7.96 -6.65 13.00
N ASP A 49 7.73 -6.61 11.68
CA ASP A 49 8.17 -5.46 10.87
C ASP A 49 7.13 -4.96 9.88
N ILE A 50 7.08 -3.64 9.73
CA ILE A 50 6.26 -2.95 8.75
C ILE A 50 7.18 -2.10 7.88
N ALA A 51 7.26 -2.39 6.59
CA ALA A 51 7.83 -1.44 5.64
C ALA A 51 6.73 -0.45 5.26
N HIS A 52 7.04 0.85 5.34
CA HIS A 52 6.08 1.92 5.10
C HIS A 52 6.58 2.86 4.01
N LYS A 53 5.65 3.41 3.23
CA LYS A 53 5.91 4.49 2.30
C LYS A 53 4.77 5.50 2.33
N ASP A 54 5.17 6.74 2.56
CA ASP A 54 4.32 7.91 2.50
C ASP A 54 4.50 8.61 1.13
N GLY A 55 3.40 8.86 0.42
CA GLY A 55 3.42 9.60 -0.84
C GLY A 55 3.19 11.11 -0.71
N GLY A 56 2.93 11.64 0.49
CA GLY A 56 2.56 13.03 0.76
C GLY A 56 1.23 13.47 0.16
N TRP A 57 0.83 14.70 0.51
CA TRP A 57 -0.34 15.39 -0.04
C TRP A 57 -0.10 15.87 -1.47
N THR A 58 -0.97 15.48 -2.39
CA THR A 58 -0.88 15.85 -3.82
C THR A 58 -2.28 15.99 -4.44
N LYS A 59 -2.36 16.42 -5.70
CA LYS A 59 -3.61 16.45 -6.46
C LYS A 59 -4.11 15.02 -6.70
N CYS A 60 -5.43 14.84 -6.60
CA CYS A 60 -6.07 13.53 -6.72
C CYS A 60 -6.09 13.07 -8.19
N GLY A 61 -5.12 12.23 -8.58
CA GLY A 61 -5.03 11.56 -9.87
C GLY A 61 -4.71 10.05 -9.72
N LYS A 62 -4.44 9.35 -10.82
CA LYS A 62 -3.93 7.96 -10.78
C LYS A 62 -2.55 7.95 -10.11
N LYS A 63 -2.53 7.65 -8.81
CA LYS A 63 -1.30 7.58 -7.99
C LYS A 63 -1.10 6.15 -7.57
N THR A 64 0.10 5.62 -7.81
CA THR A 64 0.54 4.32 -7.33
C THR A 64 1.72 4.51 -6.39
N LEU A 65 1.68 3.89 -5.21
CA LEU A 65 2.81 3.81 -4.30
C LEU A 65 3.25 2.37 -4.17
N THR A 66 4.55 2.16 -4.26
CA THR A 66 5.18 0.85 -4.14
C THR A 66 6.16 0.90 -2.97
N VAL A 67 6.06 -0.07 -2.06
CA VAL A 67 6.94 -0.24 -0.91
C VAL A 67 7.58 -1.62 -0.97
N GLY A 68 8.83 -1.71 -0.51
CA GLY A 68 9.59 -2.95 -0.45
C GLY A 68 9.91 -3.29 1.00
N TYR A 69 9.67 -4.54 1.37
CA TYR A 69 10.08 -5.10 2.66
C TYR A 69 11.29 -6.00 2.48
N LYS A 70 12.41 -5.64 3.11
CA LYS A 70 13.63 -6.45 3.09
C LYS A 70 13.53 -7.54 4.15
N CYS A 71 13.55 -8.79 3.72
CA CYS A 71 13.52 -9.95 4.58
C CYS A 71 14.80 -10.05 5.43
N ALA A 72 14.63 -10.09 6.75
CA ALA A 72 15.74 -10.26 7.70
C ALA A 72 16.25 -11.70 7.76
N ASP A 73 15.36 -12.70 7.69
CA ASP A 73 15.70 -14.11 7.61
C ASP A 73 15.12 -14.73 6.32
N LEU A 74 15.88 -15.62 5.68
CA LEU A 74 15.52 -16.24 4.40
C LEU A 74 15.01 -17.69 4.55
N ILE A 75 14.60 -18.05 5.76
CA ILE A 75 14.40 -19.44 6.15
C ILE A 75 12.98 -19.66 6.70
N SER A 76 12.34 -18.63 7.28
CA SER A 76 10.96 -18.73 7.76
C SER A 76 9.91 -18.35 6.70
N LYS A 77 8.79 -19.11 6.70
CA LYS A 77 7.54 -18.67 6.07
C LYS A 77 6.97 -17.52 6.88
N ARG A 78 6.66 -16.41 6.21
CA ARG A 78 6.01 -15.25 6.83
C ARG A 78 4.73 -14.93 6.08
N GLN A 79 3.77 -14.37 6.80
CA GLN A 79 2.54 -13.84 6.21
C GLN A 79 2.76 -12.38 5.87
N PHE A 80 2.34 -11.97 4.68
CA PHE A 80 2.42 -10.59 4.23
C PHE A 80 1.04 -10.10 3.82
N VAL A 81 0.79 -8.84 4.11
CA VAL A 81 -0.38 -8.10 3.63
C VAL A 81 0.04 -6.68 3.25
N THR A 82 -0.51 -6.18 2.15
CA THR A 82 -0.42 -4.78 1.77
C THR A 82 -1.55 -4.04 2.45
N VAL A 83 -1.24 -3.01 3.23
CA VAL A 83 -2.22 -2.12 3.85
C VAL A 83 -2.06 -0.74 3.24
N GLY A 84 -3.12 -0.21 2.64
CA GLY A 84 -3.19 1.15 2.15
C GLY A 84 -4.05 2.02 3.06
N THR A 85 -3.70 3.30 3.19
CA THR A 85 -4.61 4.31 3.73
C THR A 85 -4.64 5.49 2.77
N LEU A 86 -5.83 5.95 2.40
CA LEU A 86 -6.00 7.20 1.65
C LEU A 86 -6.68 8.22 2.54
N ALA A 87 -6.01 9.35 2.79
CA ALA A 87 -6.64 10.55 3.27
C ALA A 87 -6.98 11.48 2.09
N MET A 88 -8.16 12.11 2.13
CA MET A 88 -8.69 13.00 1.12
C MET A 88 -9.18 14.28 1.76
N VAL A 89 -9.03 15.41 1.09
CA VAL A 89 -9.65 16.67 1.48
C VAL A 89 -10.69 17.08 0.45
N TYR A 90 -11.92 17.29 0.92
CA TYR A 90 -13.03 17.82 0.14
C TYR A 90 -13.54 19.12 0.77
N LYS A 91 -13.41 20.25 0.09
CA LYS A 91 -13.88 21.57 0.57
C LYS A 91 -13.42 21.85 2.01
N GLY A 92 -12.16 21.51 2.31
CA GLY A 92 -11.57 21.68 3.65
C GLY A 92 -11.90 20.61 4.69
N ARG A 93 -12.67 19.57 4.36
CA ARG A 93 -12.96 18.44 5.25
C ARG A 93 -12.12 17.22 4.90
N THR A 94 -11.48 16.62 5.89
CA THR A 94 -10.68 15.40 5.72
C THR A 94 -11.55 14.15 5.85
N GLN A 95 -11.35 13.19 4.95
CA GLN A 95 -11.90 11.84 5.03
C GLN A 95 -10.76 10.84 4.83
N SER A 96 -10.81 9.68 5.49
CA SER A 96 -9.77 8.66 5.33
C SER A 96 -10.36 7.26 5.27
N ASP A 97 -9.85 6.45 4.35
CA ASP A 97 -10.20 5.04 4.21
C ASP A 97 -8.94 4.17 4.31
N ALA A 98 -9.02 3.08 5.08
CA ALA A 98 -8.01 2.04 5.13
C ALA A 98 -8.51 0.77 4.43
N PHE A 99 -7.61 0.08 3.74
CA PHE A 99 -7.91 -1.16 3.02
C PHE A 99 -6.69 -2.07 2.98
N SER A 100 -6.93 -3.36 2.82
CA SER A 100 -5.85 -4.36 2.79
C SER A 100 -5.99 -5.31 1.61
N SER A 101 -4.87 -5.85 1.15
CA SER A 101 -4.83 -6.97 0.23
C SER A 101 -5.26 -8.28 0.92
N ALA A 102 -5.29 -9.37 0.16
CA ALA A 102 -5.33 -10.70 0.76
C ALA A 102 -4.01 -11.01 1.48
N LYS A 103 -4.07 -11.89 2.48
CA LYS A 103 -2.87 -12.41 3.15
C LYS A 103 -2.18 -13.41 2.24
N VAL A 104 -0.86 -13.27 2.07
CA VAL A 104 -0.05 -14.22 1.31
C VAL A 104 1.02 -14.81 2.22
N THR A 105 1.18 -16.13 2.20
CA THR A 105 2.29 -16.80 2.91
C THR A 105 3.43 -17.04 1.93
N LEU A 106 4.58 -16.44 2.18
CA LEU A 106 5.76 -16.55 1.32
C LEU A 106 7.00 -16.93 2.12
N TYR A 107 7.94 -17.60 1.45
CA TYR A 107 9.31 -17.66 1.92
C TYR A 107 10.01 -16.39 1.50
N CYS A 108 10.61 -15.70 2.46
CA CYS A 108 11.74 -14.86 2.17
C CYS A 108 12.86 -15.78 1.65
N ARG A 109 13.28 -15.67 0.39
CA ARG A 109 14.41 -16.45 -0.18
C ARG A 109 15.57 -15.53 -0.48
#